data_AF-A0A5R1NJI7-F1
#
_entry.id   AF-A0A5R1NJI7-F1
#
_cell.length_a   1.000
_cell.length_b   1.000
_cell.length_c   1.000
_cell.angle_alpha   90.00
_cell.angle_beta   90.00
_cell.angle_gamma   90.00
#
_symmetry.space_group_name_H-M   'P 1'
#
loop_
_entity.id
_entity.type
_entity.pdbx_description
1 polymer ?
#
loop_
_entity_poly.entity_id
_entity_poly.type
_entity_poly.pdbx_seq_one_letter_code
_entity_poly.pdbx_strand_id
1 'polypeptide(L)'
;MPGDQLDRDDLIRGINAVIAKLRAAGQPAGIRIVGGAALALRYFDRRTTADVDAHLQPEQPILKAAVEVADENGWPQDWLNSKATMFLPSYGADPGWEVLYANEDITVEVASPRALLAMKLNASRPGRDVQDIANLLAICDVRELSAAEELLNDFFPGDGLPDKALRLLEPIFKQGIPAVPASPPPPLLGTRTSHRAPQQQPGPAE
;
A
#
# COMPACT_ATOMS: atom_id res chain seq x y z
N MET A 1 -8.44 -3.90 -18.72
CA MET A 1 -8.11 -5.24 -19.26
C MET A 1 -8.02 -6.23 -18.11
N PRO A 2 -8.27 -7.54 -18.31
CA PRO A 2 -7.93 -8.54 -17.30
C PRO A 2 -6.41 -8.50 -17.10
N GLY A 3 -5.94 -7.98 -15.96
CA GLY A 3 -4.52 -7.71 -15.69
C GLY A 3 -4.23 -6.36 -15.01
N ASP A 4 -5.18 -5.40 -15.01
CA ASP A 4 -4.94 -4.04 -14.48
C ASP A 4 -5.25 -3.89 -12.97
N GLN A 5 -5.68 -4.96 -12.30
CA GLN A 5 -6.06 -4.93 -10.88
C GLN A 5 -5.40 -6.09 -10.15
N LEU A 6 -4.65 -5.73 -9.11
CA LEU A 6 -3.99 -6.64 -8.17
C LEU A 6 -4.85 -6.76 -6.92
N ASP A 7 -5.15 -8.00 -6.54
CA ASP A 7 -5.74 -8.27 -5.23
C ASP A 7 -4.65 -8.37 -4.15
N ARG A 8 -5.06 -8.57 -2.89
CA ARG A 8 -4.13 -8.65 -1.76
C ARG A 8 -3.11 -9.78 -1.90
N ASP A 9 -3.51 -10.92 -2.46
CA ASP A 9 -2.62 -12.06 -2.64
C ASP A 9 -1.61 -11.77 -3.75
N ASP A 10 -2.00 -11.07 -4.81
CA ASP A 10 -1.09 -10.53 -5.83
C ASP A 10 -0.04 -9.60 -5.19
N LEU A 11 -0.46 -8.66 -4.32
CA LEU A 11 0.50 -7.78 -3.63
C LEU A 11 1.51 -8.59 -2.80
N ILE A 12 1.04 -9.57 -2.04
CA ILE A 12 1.91 -10.41 -1.20
C ILE A 12 2.87 -11.23 -2.07
N ARG A 13 2.40 -11.81 -3.18
CA ARG A 13 3.26 -12.57 -4.10
C ARG A 13 4.29 -11.65 -4.78
N GLY A 14 3.86 -10.49 -5.27
CA GLY A 14 4.72 -9.52 -5.93
C GLY A 14 5.82 -9.02 -5.00
N ILE A 15 5.47 -8.60 -3.79
CA ILE A 15 6.43 -8.13 -2.79
C ILE A 15 7.42 -9.24 -2.42
N ASN A 16 6.97 -10.48 -2.24
CA ASN A 16 7.87 -11.61 -1.99
C ASN A 16 8.84 -11.86 -3.14
N ALA A 17 8.38 -11.76 -4.39
CA ALA A 17 9.23 -11.92 -5.56
C ALA A 17 10.29 -10.80 -5.66
N VAL A 18 9.91 -9.55 -5.37
CA VAL A 18 10.85 -8.42 -5.28
C VAL A 18 11.89 -8.65 -4.18
N ILE A 19 11.46 -9.05 -2.98
CA ILE A 19 12.37 -9.40 -1.87
C ILE A 19 13.35 -10.51 -2.30
N ALA A 20 12.86 -11.55 -2.96
CA ALA A 20 13.70 -12.67 -3.40
C ALA A 20 14.76 -12.22 -4.43
N LYS A 21 14.38 -11.39 -5.40
CA LYS A 21 15.30 -10.84 -6.41
C LYS A 21 16.36 -9.93 -5.78
N LEU A 22 15.97 -9.03 -4.88
CA LEU A 22 16.89 -8.14 -4.16
C LEU A 22 17.89 -8.93 -3.30
N ARG A 23 17.42 -9.97 -2.59
CA ARG A 23 18.29 -10.88 -1.84
C ARG A 23 19.28 -11.63 -2.72
N ALA A 24 18.82 -12.16 -3.85
CA ALA A 24 19.69 -12.87 -4.80
C ALA A 24 20.78 -11.94 -5.38
N ALA A 25 20.50 -10.65 -5.50
CA ALA A 25 21.44 -9.63 -5.92
C ALA A 25 22.32 -9.06 -4.78
N GLY A 26 22.12 -9.49 -3.53
CA GLY A 26 22.83 -8.92 -2.36
C GLY A 26 22.51 -7.44 -2.14
N GLN A 27 21.33 -6.98 -2.56
CA GLN A 27 20.95 -5.58 -2.56
C GLN A 27 20.11 -5.25 -1.31
N PRO A 28 20.61 -4.41 -0.38
CA PRO A 28 19.79 -3.90 0.70
C PRO A 28 18.71 -2.95 0.17
N ALA A 29 17.53 -2.95 0.82
CA ALA A 29 16.36 -2.20 0.37
C ALA A 29 15.35 -1.89 1.48
N GLY A 30 14.89 -0.64 1.56
CA GLY A 30 13.70 -0.23 2.30
C GLY A 30 12.54 0.05 1.34
N ILE A 31 11.39 -0.59 1.60
CA ILE A 31 10.15 -0.42 0.84
C ILE A 31 9.06 0.06 1.81
N ARG A 32 8.65 1.32 1.67
CA ARG A 32 7.68 1.98 2.53
C ARG A 32 6.39 2.23 1.78
N ILE A 33 5.41 1.36 1.97
CA ILE A 33 4.17 1.31 1.20
C ILE A 33 3.14 2.29 1.76
N VAL A 34 2.45 2.98 0.86
CA VAL A 34 1.37 3.91 1.15
C VAL A 34 0.14 3.61 0.29
N GLY A 35 -0.89 4.45 0.40
CA GLY A 35 -2.05 4.40 -0.49
C GLY A 35 -2.88 3.12 -0.35
N GLY A 36 -3.48 2.68 -1.47
CA GLY A 36 -4.43 1.56 -1.47
C GLY A 36 -3.80 0.22 -1.11
N ALA A 37 -2.53 0.01 -1.46
CA ALA A 37 -1.80 -1.21 -1.14
C ALA A 37 -1.54 -1.34 0.37
N ALA A 38 -1.18 -0.25 1.06
CA ALA A 38 -1.02 -0.25 2.51
C ALA A 38 -2.33 -0.64 3.23
N LEU A 39 -3.45 -0.09 2.76
CA LEU A 39 -4.79 -0.41 3.29
C LEU A 39 -5.12 -1.91 3.15
N ALA A 40 -4.92 -2.46 1.95
CA ALA A 40 -5.19 -3.86 1.65
C ALA A 40 -4.27 -4.82 2.42
N LEU A 41 -2.99 -4.49 2.57
CA LEU A 41 -2.02 -5.35 3.25
C LEU A 41 -2.29 -5.43 4.77
N ARG A 42 -2.70 -4.32 5.40
CA ARG A 42 -2.68 -4.22 6.87
C ARG A 42 -4.01 -3.90 7.55
N TYR A 43 -4.86 -3.05 6.96
CA TYR A 43 -5.93 -2.41 7.73
C TYR A 43 -7.30 -3.02 7.49
N PHE A 44 -7.67 -3.33 6.24
CA PHE A 44 -8.97 -3.94 5.91
C PHE A 44 -8.95 -4.60 4.53
N ASP A 45 -9.87 -5.54 4.33
CA ASP A 45 -10.07 -6.16 3.02
C ASP A 45 -10.56 -5.13 2.00
N ARG A 46 -9.80 -5.00 0.92
CA ARG A 46 -10.01 -4.03 -0.16
C ARG A 46 -9.89 -4.81 -1.46
N ARG A 47 -11.02 -4.96 -2.18
CA ARG A 47 -11.16 -5.93 -3.29
C ARG A 47 -10.05 -5.88 -4.33
N THR A 48 -9.59 -4.70 -4.72
CA THR A 48 -8.55 -4.55 -5.76
C THR A 48 -7.79 -3.22 -5.62
N THR A 49 -6.47 -3.21 -5.85
CA THR A 49 -5.68 -2.00 -6.13
C THR A 49 -5.09 -2.08 -7.53
N ALA A 50 -4.84 -0.95 -8.18
CA ALA A 50 -4.18 -0.95 -9.49
C ALA A 50 -2.66 -1.14 -9.34
N ASP A 51 -2.12 -0.64 -8.23
CA ASP A 51 -0.70 -0.44 -8.01
C ASP A 51 -0.34 -0.44 -6.51
N VAL A 52 0.96 -0.59 -6.26
CA VAL A 52 1.68 -0.38 -5.00
C VAL A 52 2.43 0.93 -5.11
N ASP A 53 1.91 1.92 -4.41
CA ASP A 53 2.57 3.19 -4.16
C ASP A 53 3.55 3.04 -2.99
N ALA A 54 4.84 3.29 -3.18
CA ALA A 54 5.83 3.15 -2.11
C ALA A 54 6.99 4.15 -2.20
N HIS A 55 7.53 4.56 -1.05
CA HIS A 55 8.84 5.17 -0.99
C HIS A 55 9.91 4.08 -1.02
N LEU A 56 10.88 4.20 -1.93
CA LEU A 56 11.83 3.15 -2.27
C LEU A 56 13.27 3.61 -2.03
N GLN A 57 14.04 2.83 -1.27
CA GLN A 57 15.43 3.18 -0.96
C GLN A 57 16.35 1.94 -0.95
N PRO A 58 17.32 1.80 -1.87
CA PRO A 58 17.54 2.62 -3.06
C PRO A 58 16.51 2.32 -4.14
N GLU A 59 16.02 3.35 -4.83
CA GLU A 59 14.91 3.24 -5.78
C GLU A 59 15.23 2.34 -6.99
N GLN A 60 16.35 2.58 -7.66
CA GLN A 60 16.67 1.93 -8.95
C GLN A 60 16.71 0.40 -8.88
N PRO A 61 17.40 -0.24 -7.92
CA PRO A 61 17.39 -1.70 -7.83
C PRO A 61 16.01 -2.29 -7.54
N ILE A 62 15.18 -1.59 -6.74
CA ILE A 62 13.83 -2.04 -6.39
C ILE A 62 12.93 -1.96 -7.62
N LEU A 63 12.96 -0.85 -8.37
CA LEU A 63 12.19 -0.72 -9.61
C LEU A 63 12.62 -1.72 -10.68
N LYS A 64 13.92 -2.01 -10.79
CA LYS A 64 14.40 -3.07 -11.69
C LYS A 64 13.83 -4.44 -11.32
N ALA A 65 13.87 -4.80 -10.04
CA ALA A 65 13.27 -6.05 -9.58
C ALA A 65 11.75 -6.08 -9.80
N ALA A 66 11.06 -4.94 -9.63
CA ALA A 66 9.63 -4.81 -9.87
C ALA A 66 9.25 -5.06 -11.34
N VAL A 67 10.01 -4.50 -12.29
CA VAL A 67 9.83 -4.72 -13.73
C VAL A 67 9.97 -6.20 -14.08
N GLU A 68 10.99 -6.87 -13.57
CA GLU A 68 11.16 -8.31 -13.80
C GLU A 68 9.98 -9.13 -13.25
N VAL A 69 9.46 -8.77 -12.07
CA VAL A 69 8.25 -9.41 -11.52
C VAL A 69 7.03 -9.11 -12.39
N ALA A 70 6.93 -7.90 -12.93
CA ALA A 70 5.83 -7.53 -13.82
C ALA A 70 5.83 -8.39 -15.08
N ASP A 71 6.99 -8.55 -15.71
CA ASP A 71 7.19 -9.40 -16.89
C ASP A 71 6.82 -10.86 -16.62
N GLU A 72 7.26 -11.41 -15.48
CA GLU A 72 6.98 -12.79 -15.07
C GLU A 72 5.48 -13.06 -14.83
N ASN A 73 4.71 -12.05 -14.45
CA ASN A 73 3.29 -12.18 -14.10
C ASN A 73 2.34 -11.58 -15.14
N GLY A 74 2.85 -10.93 -16.19
CA GLY A 74 2.04 -10.19 -17.16
C GLY A 74 1.32 -8.98 -16.54
N TRP A 75 1.92 -8.36 -15.54
CA TRP A 75 1.37 -7.19 -14.84
C TRP A 75 1.81 -5.86 -15.47
N PRO A 76 1.14 -4.74 -15.16
CA PRO A 76 1.62 -3.41 -15.51
C PRO A 76 3.04 -3.16 -14.97
N GLN A 77 3.90 -2.55 -15.77
CA GLN A 77 5.31 -2.29 -15.39
C GLN A 77 5.45 -1.36 -14.18
N ASP A 78 4.43 -0.55 -13.91
CA ASP A 78 4.36 0.38 -12.78
C ASP A 78 3.52 -0.14 -11.61
N TRP A 79 3.28 -1.46 -11.54
CA TRP A 79 2.56 -2.10 -10.43
C TRP A 79 3.21 -1.83 -9.07
N LEU A 80 4.53 -1.61 -9.02
CA LEU A 80 5.24 -1.05 -7.87
C LEU A 80 5.96 0.21 -8.33
N ASN A 81 5.60 1.35 -7.75
CA ASN A 81 6.13 2.65 -8.18
C ASN A 81 6.31 3.60 -6.99
N SER A 82 7.06 4.68 -7.24
CA SER A 82 7.39 5.72 -6.27
C SER A 82 6.60 7.02 -6.46
N LYS A 83 5.55 7.01 -7.28
CA LYS A 83 4.79 8.22 -7.63
C LYS A 83 4.16 8.86 -6.40
N ALA A 84 3.77 8.07 -5.40
CA ALA A 84 3.17 8.61 -4.18
C ALA A 84 4.15 9.30 -3.23
N THR A 85 5.46 9.14 -3.45
CA THR A 85 6.49 9.75 -2.59
C THR A 85 6.37 11.27 -2.55
N MET A 86 5.96 11.90 -3.66
CA MET A 86 5.75 13.36 -3.72
C MET A 86 4.60 13.85 -2.84
N PHE A 87 3.71 12.94 -2.40
CA PHE A 87 2.58 13.24 -1.53
C PHE A 87 2.82 12.83 -0.08
N LEU A 88 4.03 12.36 0.24
CA LEU A 88 4.39 12.14 1.64
C LEU A 88 4.52 13.50 2.35
N PRO A 89 3.99 13.60 3.59
CA PRO A 89 4.23 14.72 4.49
C PRO A 89 5.72 15.05 4.60
N SER A 90 6.16 16.11 3.91
CA SER A 90 7.57 16.51 3.91
C SER A 90 7.89 17.53 5.01
N TYR A 91 6.87 18.23 5.51
CA TYR A 91 7.00 19.31 6.50
C TYR A 91 6.09 19.13 7.73
N GLY A 92 5.30 18.05 7.78
CA GLY A 92 4.40 17.72 8.89
C GLY A 92 4.95 16.62 9.80
N ALA A 93 4.05 15.99 10.56
CA ALA A 93 4.34 14.87 11.43
C ALA A 93 4.95 13.68 10.64
N ASP A 94 5.79 12.89 11.32
CA ASP A 94 6.29 11.62 10.79
C ASP A 94 5.09 10.73 10.42
N PRO A 95 4.99 10.22 9.17
CA PRO A 95 3.95 9.29 8.76
C PRO A 95 3.75 8.13 9.72
N GLY A 96 4.81 7.71 10.44
CA GLY A 96 4.81 6.52 11.27
C GLY A 96 4.76 5.26 10.41
N TRP A 97 5.63 4.30 10.70
CA TRP A 97 5.82 3.11 9.86
C TRP A 97 5.58 1.85 10.68
N GLU A 98 4.69 0.99 10.21
CA GLU A 98 4.46 -0.34 10.77
C GLU A 98 5.20 -1.37 9.93
N VAL A 99 6.09 -2.12 10.57
CA VAL A 99 6.90 -3.16 9.92
C VAL A 99 6.02 -4.35 9.56
N LEU A 100 5.88 -4.64 8.27
CA LEU A 100 5.31 -5.89 7.77
C LEU A 100 6.36 -7.00 7.65
N TYR A 101 7.59 -6.59 7.37
CA TYR A 101 8.72 -7.49 7.15
C TYR A 101 10.03 -6.78 7.45
N ALA A 102 10.92 -7.45 8.17
CA ALA A 102 12.29 -6.99 8.34
C ALA A 102 13.25 -8.18 8.41
N ASN A 103 14.35 -8.09 7.69
CA ASN A 103 15.59 -8.82 7.97
C ASN A 103 16.76 -7.84 7.98
N GLU A 104 17.99 -8.36 8.07
CA GLU A 104 19.21 -7.55 8.19
C GLU A 104 19.33 -6.48 7.08
N ASP A 105 18.99 -6.82 5.84
CA ASP A 105 19.23 -5.95 4.67
C ASP A 105 17.96 -5.36 4.03
N ILE A 106 16.78 -5.92 4.31
CA ILE A 106 15.53 -5.54 3.64
C ILE A 106 14.41 -5.28 4.65
N THR A 107 13.75 -4.14 4.51
CA THR A 107 12.55 -3.78 5.27
C THR A 107 11.37 -3.51 4.35
N VAL A 108 10.19 -3.98 4.75
CA VAL A 108 8.91 -3.59 4.14
C VAL A 108 7.99 -3.09 5.25
N GLU A 109 7.54 -1.86 5.08
CA GLU A 109 6.74 -1.12 6.06
C GLU A 109 5.49 -0.55 5.39
N VAL A 110 4.45 -0.29 6.17
CA VAL A 110 3.27 0.47 5.73
C VAL A 110 3.10 1.73 6.56
N ALA A 111 2.61 2.81 5.95
CA ALA A 111 2.28 4.02 6.68
C ALA A 111 1.16 3.79 7.71
N SER A 112 1.19 4.56 8.80
CA SER A 112 0.17 4.55 9.85
C SER A 112 -1.23 4.91 9.30
N PRO A 113 -2.32 4.49 9.96
CA PRO A 113 -3.66 4.80 9.46
C PRO A 113 -3.93 6.32 9.50
N ARG A 114 -3.33 7.07 10.42
CA ARG A 114 -3.43 8.54 10.48
C ARG A 114 -2.80 9.19 9.25
N ALA A 115 -1.59 8.78 8.88
CA ALA A 115 -0.93 9.29 7.68
C ALA A 115 -1.71 8.93 6.40
N LEU A 116 -2.21 7.70 6.31
CA LEU A 116 -3.04 7.28 5.17
C LEU A 116 -4.34 8.08 5.09
N LEU A 117 -4.97 8.39 6.23
CA LEU A 117 -6.15 9.26 6.28
C LEU A 117 -5.82 10.67 5.78
N ALA A 118 -4.75 11.28 6.27
CA ALA A 118 -4.32 12.60 5.82
C ALA A 118 -4.06 12.63 4.30
N MET A 119 -3.35 11.64 3.77
CA MET A 119 -3.10 11.53 2.33
C MET A 119 -4.40 11.36 1.52
N LYS A 120 -5.36 10.58 2.03
CA LYS A 120 -6.67 10.39 1.39
C LYS A 120 -7.51 11.65 1.44
N LEU A 121 -7.49 12.41 2.53
CA LEU A 121 -8.16 13.72 2.64
C LEU A 121 -7.53 14.77 1.73
N ASN A 122 -6.20 14.81 1.65
CA ASN A 122 -5.51 15.73 0.75
C ASN A 122 -5.82 15.41 -0.74
N ALA A 123 -5.83 14.12 -1.10
CA ALA A 123 -6.16 13.67 -2.46
C ALA A 123 -7.67 13.81 -2.79
N SER A 124 -8.54 13.38 -1.88
CA SER A 124 -10.02 13.44 -1.93
C SER A 124 -10.62 13.18 -3.32
N ARG A 125 -10.26 12.05 -3.94
CA ARG A 125 -10.74 11.69 -5.29
C ARG A 125 -12.16 11.12 -5.20
N PRO A 126 -13.19 11.81 -5.75
CA PRO A 126 -14.56 11.33 -5.70
C PRO A 126 -14.71 9.93 -6.31
N GLY A 127 -15.50 9.07 -5.68
CA GLY A 127 -15.74 7.70 -6.12
C GLY A 127 -14.61 6.70 -5.84
N ARG A 128 -13.37 7.15 -5.59
CA ARG A 128 -12.22 6.27 -5.26
C ARG A 128 -11.90 6.24 -3.78
N ASP A 129 -11.91 7.41 -3.12
CA ASP A 129 -11.40 7.53 -1.75
C ASP A 129 -12.51 7.48 -0.67
N VAL A 130 -13.80 7.49 -1.04
CA VAL A 130 -14.93 7.59 -0.08
C VAL A 130 -14.93 6.48 0.97
N GLN A 131 -14.89 5.21 0.54
CA GLN A 131 -14.92 4.08 1.47
C GLN A 131 -13.63 3.99 2.29
N ASP A 132 -12.48 4.28 1.65
CA ASP A 132 -11.18 4.28 2.33
C ASP A 132 -11.16 5.34 3.44
N ILE A 133 -11.65 6.55 3.17
CA ILE A 133 -11.79 7.64 4.15
C ILE A 133 -12.75 7.22 5.28
N ALA A 134 -13.92 6.68 4.97
CA ALA A 134 -14.88 6.26 5.99
C ALA A 134 -14.31 5.19 6.95
N ASN A 135 -13.60 4.20 6.41
CA ASN A 135 -12.95 3.16 7.21
C ASN A 135 -11.79 3.74 8.04
N LEU A 136 -11.00 4.64 7.47
CA LEU A 136 -9.88 5.27 8.16
C LEU A 136 -10.34 6.23 9.27
N LEU A 137 -11.44 6.97 9.08
CA LEU A 137 -12.09 7.75 10.13
C LEU A 137 -12.48 6.84 11.32
N ALA A 138 -13.04 5.65 11.04
CA ALA A 138 -13.37 4.67 12.08
C ALA A 138 -12.11 4.16 12.81
N ILE A 139 -11.06 3.78 12.07
CA ILE A 139 -9.81 3.26 12.63
C ILE A 139 -9.09 4.32 13.48
N CYS A 140 -9.10 5.57 13.04
CA CYS A 140 -8.45 6.68 13.73
C CYS A 140 -9.34 7.33 14.81
N ASP A 141 -10.56 6.84 15.00
CA ASP A 141 -11.59 7.40 15.89
C ASP A 141 -11.87 8.90 15.67
N VAL A 142 -11.86 9.34 14.41
CA VAL A 142 -12.13 10.73 14.02
C VAL A 142 -13.62 10.89 13.76
N ARG A 143 -14.32 11.55 14.70
CA ARG A 143 -15.80 11.59 14.75
C ARG A 143 -16.46 12.83 14.15
N GLU A 144 -15.68 13.84 13.81
CA GLU A 144 -16.17 15.13 13.39
C GLU A 144 -15.21 15.84 12.43
N LEU A 145 -15.71 16.89 11.78
CA LEU A 145 -15.00 17.63 10.74
C LEU A 145 -13.75 18.35 11.28
N SER A 146 -13.86 18.98 12.45
CA SER A 146 -12.75 19.64 13.15
C SER A 146 -11.59 18.68 13.40
N ALA A 147 -11.88 17.49 13.93
CA ALA A 147 -10.86 16.48 14.19
C ALA A 147 -10.20 15.96 12.90
N ALA A 148 -10.94 15.90 11.79
CA ALA A 148 -10.38 15.54 10.48
C ALA A 148 -9.47 16.64 9.91
N GLU A 149 -9.82 17.91 10.12
CA GLU A 149 -9.00 19.07 9.75
C GLU A 149 -7.72 19.14 10.58
N GLU A 150 -7.81 18.98 11.90
CA GLU A 150 -6.65 18.92 12.79
C GLU A 150 -5.69 17.80 12.38
N LEU A 151 -6.23 16.60 12.11
CA LEU A 151 -5.43 15.48 11.62
C LEU A 151 -4.76 15.78 10.28
N LEU A 152 -5.46 16.41 9.34
CA LEU A 152 -4.85 16.79 8.07
C LEU A 152 -3.70 17.78 8.30
N ASN A 153 -3.93 18.80 9.13
CA ASN A 153 -2.96 19.85 9.42
C ASN A 153 -1.71 19.32 10.16
N ASP A 154 -1.82 18.26 10.97
CA ASP A 154 -0.65 17.60 11.56
C ASP A 154 0.35 17.14 10.49
N PHE A 155 -0.14 16.63 9.36
CA PHE A 155 0.68 16.07 8.28
C PHE A 155 0.94 17.05 7.13
N PHE A 156 0.02 17.99 6.89
CA PHE A 156 0.12 19.02 5.87
C PHE A 156 -0.15 20.40 6.49
N PRO A 157 0.81 20.96 7.27
CA PRO A 157 0.58 22.19 8.01
C PRO A 157 0.26 23.38 7.09
N GLY A 158 -0.80 24.10 7.43
CA GLY A 158 -1.26 25.25 6.64
C GLY A 158 -2.17 24.90 5.46
N ASP A 159 -2.34 23.61 5.16
CA ASP A 159 -3.38 23.14 4.26
C ASP A 159 -4.67 22.94 5.08
N GLY A 160 -5.66 23.80 4.86
CA GLY A 160 -7.03 23.53 5.33
C GLY A 160 -7.64 22.35 4.58
N LEU A 161 -8.77 21.82 5.08
CA LEU A 161 -9.49 20.76 4.35
C LEU A 161 -9.85 21.24 2.92
N PRO A 162 -9.42 20.53 1.87
CA PRO A 162 -9.82 20.89 0.51
C PRO A 162 -11.35 20.81 0.35
N ASP A 163 -11.97 21.67 -0.47
CA ASP A 163 -13.42 21.66 -0.72
C ASP A 163 -13.94 20.27 -1.13
N LYS A 164 -13.13 19.53 -1.90
CA LYS A 164 -13.42 18.14 -2.29
C LYS A 164 -13.49 17.21 -1.07
N ALA A 165 -12.64 17.39 -0.07
CA ALA A 165 -12.66 16.63 1.17
C ALA A 165 -13.92 16.93 1.98
N LEU A 166 -14.28 18.22 2.11
CA LEU A 166 -15.52 18.64 2.78
C LEU A 166 -16.75 17.94 2.18
N ARG A 167 -16.87 17.93 0.85
CA ARG A 167 -17.96 17.26 0.12
C ARG A 167 -18.02 15.74 0.35
N LEU A 168 -16.89 15.10 0.69
CA LEU A 168 -16.86 13.69 1.04
C LEU A 168 -17.19 13.45 2.52
N LEU A 169 -16.67 14.30 3.41
CA LEU A 169 -16.82 14.16 4.86
C LEU A 169 -18.25 14.44 5.34
N GLU A 170 -18.90 15.48 4.83
CA GLU A 170 -20.28 15.83 5.20
C GLU A 170 -21.27 14.66 5.10
N PRO A 171 -21.39 13.95 3.97
CA PRO A 171 -22.30 12.81 3.88
C PRO A 171 -21.85 11.63 4.76
N ILE A 172 -20.55 11.39 4.94
CA ILE A 172 -20.05 10.31 5.81
C ILE A 172 -20.46 10.56 7.26
N PHE A 173 -20.21 11.76 7.80
CA PHE A 173 -20.58 12.09 9.17
C PHE A 173 -22.10 12.12 9.36
N LYS A 174 -22.86 12.59 8.36
CA LYS A 174 -24.33 12.58 8.41
C LYS A 174 -24.92 11.16 8.43
N GLN A 175 -24.33 10.23 7.69
CA GLN A 175 -24.74 8.82 7.68
C GLN A 175 -24.28 8.07 8.92
N GLY A 176 -23.23 8.57 9.56
CA GLY A 176 -22.54 7.92 10.67
C GLY A 176 -21.32 7.13 10.19
N ILE A 177 -20.25 7.24 10.94
CA ILE A 177 -19.01 6.51 10.67
C ILE A 177 -19.28 5.01 10.82
N PRO A 178 -18.79 4.17 9.89
CA PRO A 178 -18.97 2.73 9.98
C PRO A 178 -18.30 2.14 11.23
N ALA A 179 -18.63 0.89 11.55
CA ALA A 179 -17.84 0.12 12.51
C ALA A 179 -16.40 -0.03 12.01
N VAL A 180 -15.45 -0.14 12.93
CA VAL A 180 -14.04 -0.41 12.58
C VAL A 180 -13.98 -1.74 11.81
N PRO A 181 -13.46 -1.74 10.57
CA PRO A 181 -13.38 -2.97 9.78
C PRO A 181 -12.41 -3.96 10.41
N ALA A 182 -12.66 -5.25 10.18
CA ALA A 182 -11.73 -6.31 10.59
C ALA A 182 -10.42 -6.21 9.80
N SER A 183 -9.29 -6.28 10.50
CA SER A 183 -7.99 -6.35 9.84
C SER A 183 -7.75 -7.71 9.21
N PRO A 184 -7.15 -7.77 8.02
CA PRO A 184 -6.75 -9.04 7.42
C PRO A 184 -5.61 -9.71 8.23
N PRO A 185 -5.39 -11.02 8.07
CA PRO A 185 -4.25 -11.70 8.68
C PRO A 185 -2.92 -11.06 8.26
N PRO A 186 -1.89 -11.00 9.13
CA PRO A 186 -0.59 -10.46 8.76
C PRO A 186 -0.05 -11.08 7.46
N PRO A 187 0.48 -10.27 6.51
CA PRO A 187 0.98 -10.79 5.25
C PRO A 187 2.22 -11.66 5.47
N LEU A 188 2.26 -12.83 4.83
CA LEU A 188 3.42 -13.73 4.90
C LEU A 188 4.50 -13.26 3.91
N LEU A 189 5.43 -12.45 4.40
CA LEU A 189 6.53 -11.89 3.61
C LEU A 189 7.88 -12.53 3.96
N GLY A 190 8.78 -12.61 2.98
CA GLY A 190 10.11 -13.18 3.10
C GLY A 190 10.18 -14.71 3.01
N THR A 191 9.07 -15.39 2.70
CA THR A 191 9.04 -16.85 2.51
C THR A 191 9.79 -17.21 1.24
N ARG A 192 10.62 -18.26 1.29
CA ARG A 192 11.22 -18.83 0.07
C ARG A 192 10.08 -19.33 -0.82
N THR A 193 9.83 -18.69 -1.94
CA THR A 193 8.97 -19.25 -2.99
C THR A 193 9.55 -20.60 -3.37
N SER A 194 8.91 -21.69 -2.96
CA SER A 194 9.21 -23.03 -3.44
C SER A 194 8.96 -23.02 -4.95
N HIS A 195 10.04 -22.89 -5.71
CA HIS A 195 10.01 -23.07 -7.15
C HIS A 195 9.48 -24.49 -7.39
N ARG A 196 8.27 -24.61 -7.95
CA ARG A 196 7.73 -25.91 -8.35
C ARG A 196 8.66 -26.43 -9.44
N ALA A 197 9.50 -27.41 -9.11
CA ALA A 197 10.40 -28.03 -10.05
C ALA A 197 9.61 -28.52 -11.28
N PRO A 198 10.13 -28.34 -12.52
CA PRO A 198 9.49 -28.90 -13.69
C PRO A 198 9.40 -30.42 -13.51
N GLN A 199 8.18 -30.95 -13.63
CA GLN A 199 7.95 -32.39 -13.63
C GLN A 199 8.76 -32.99 -14.79
N GLN A 200 9.79 -33.76 -14.46
CA GLN A 200 10.49 -34.59 -15.43
C GLN A 200 9.47 -35.58 -16.00
N GLN A 201 9.18 -35.43 -17.29
CA GLN A 201 8.50 -36.45 -18.06
C GLN A 201 9.34 -37.73 -18.04
N PRO A 202 8.74 -38.92 -17.78
CA PRO A 202 9.46 -40.16 -17.95
C PRO A 202 9.75 -40.36 -19.44
N GLY A 203 11.02 -40.60 -19.76
CA GLY A 203 11.48 -40.93 -21.12
C GLY A 203 10.84 -42.25 -21.62
N PRO A 204 10.90 -42.49 -22.95
CA PRO A 204 10.16 -43.57 -23.56
C PRO A 204 10.75 -44.92 -23.15
N ALA A 205 9.88 -45.89 -22.84
CA ALA A 205 10.26 -47.28 -22.66
C ALA A 205 10.62 -47.90 -24.02
N GLU A 206 11.75 -48.62 -24.05
CA GLU A 206 12.14 -49.54 -25.12
C GLU A 206 11.13 -50.67 -25.34
#